data_AF-G2QKZ0-F1
#
_entry.id   AF-G2QKZ0-F1
#
_cell.length_a   1.000
_cell.length_b   1.000
_cell.length_c   1.000
_cell.angle_alpha   90.00
_cell.angle_beta   90.00
_cell.angle_gamma   90.00
#
_symmetry.space_group_name_H-M   'P 1'
#
loop_
_entity.id
_entity.type
_entity.pdbx_description
1 polymer ?
#
loop_
_entity_poly.entity_id
_entity_poly.type
_entity_poly.pdbx_seq_one_letter_code
_entity_poly.pdbx_strand_id
1 'polypeptide(L)'
;MTGLGVMVVMVGFLAIASLQSESRPCDTPELGFQCGTAISHFWGQYSPYFSVPSELDASIPDDCEVTFAQVLSRHGARAPTLKRAASYVDLIDRIHHGAISYGPGYEFLRTYDYTLGADELTRTGQQQMVNSGIKFYRRYRALARNSIPFVRTAGQDRVVHSAENFTQGFHSALLADRGSTVRPTLPYDMVVIPETAGANNTLHNDLCTAFEEGPYSTIGDDAQDTYLSTFAGPITARVNANLPGANLTDADTVALMDLCPFETVASSSYYSSSSSSSDRATADAGGGNGRPLSPFCRLFSESEWRAYDYLQSVGKWYGYGPGNPLGPTQGVGFVNELLARLAGVPVRDGTSTNRTLDGDPRTFPLGRPLYADFSHDNDMMGVLGALGAYDGVPPLDKTARRDPEELGGYAASWAVPFAARIYVEKMRCSGGGGGGGGGEGWQEKDEEMVRVLVNDRVMALKGCGADERGMCTLERFIESMAFARGNGKWDLCFA
;
A
#
# COMPACT_ATOMS: atom_id res chain seq x y z
N MET A 1 -44.88 -79.04 3.54
CA MET A 1 -43.59 -78.42 3.92
C MET A 1 -43.58 -77.01 3.35
N THR A 2 -43.90 -76.04 4.20
CA THR A 2 -44.09 -74.62 3.89
C THR A 2 -42.75 -73.91 3.80
N GLY A 3 -42.44 -73.31 2.64
CA GLY A 3 -41.25 -72.50 2.44
C GLY A 3 -41.44 -71.08 2.96
N LEU A 4 -40.54 -70.64 3.86
CA LEU A 4 -40.42 -69.26 4.31
C LEU A 4 -39.78 -68.41 3.20
N GLY A 5 -40.48 -67.37 2.76
CA GLY A 5 -39.91 -66.29 1.96
C GLY A 5 -39.26 -65.25 2.86
N VAL A 6 -37.95 -65.00 2.67
CA VAL A 6 -37.18 -63.97 3.36
C VAL A 6 -37.36 -62.64 2.64
N MET A 7 -37.94 -61.65 3.34
CA MET A 7 -38.07 -60.28 2.87
C MET A 7 -36.81 -59.50 3.27
N VAL A 8 -35.97 -59.13 2.30
CA VAL A 8 -34.77 -58.32 2.50
C VAL A 8 -35.17 -56.84 2.46
N VAL A 9 -35.04 -56.15 3.59
CA VAL A 9 -35.21 -54.70 3.71
C VAL A 9 -33.88 -54.03 3.37
N MET A 10 -33.79 -53.37 2.23
CA MET A 10 -32.69 -52.46 1.90
C MET A 10 -32.87 -51.14 2.65
N VAL A 11 -31.99 -50.86 3.62
CA VAL A 11 -31.87 -49.53 4.24
C VAL A 11 -30.90 -48.70 3.39
N GLY A 12 -31.44 -47.73 2.64
CA GLY A 12 -30.64 -46.77 1.89
C GLY A 12 -30.05 -45.71 2.84
N PHE A 13 -28.72 -45.65 2.94
CA PHE A 13 -28.02 -44.55 3.59
C PHE A 13 -28.03 -43.32 2.66
N LEU A 14 -28.83 -42.30 3.01
CA LEU A 14 -28.72 -40.96 2.44
C LEU A 14 -27.47 -40.29 3.04
N ALA A 15 -26.39 -40.24 2.29
CA ALA A 15 -25.23 -39.42 2.63
C ALA A 15 -25.58 -37.94 2.41
N ILE A 16 -25.86 -37.21 3.49
CA ILE A 16 -25.92 -35.74 3.46
C ILE A 16 -24.48 -35.25 3.37
N ALA A 17 -24.04 -34.90 2.16
CA ALA A 17 -22.80 -34.16 1.98
C ALA A 17 -22.98 -32.77 2.61
N SER A 18 -22.42 -32.57 3.81
CA SER A 18 -22.21 -31.22 4.33
C SER A 18 -21.24 -30.52 3.39
N LEU A 19 -21.77 -29.56 2.62
CA LEU A 19 -20.96 -28.53 1.97
C LEU A 19 -20.28 -27.72 3.09
N GLN A 20 -19.09 -28.13 3.51
CA GLN A 20 -18.22 -27.27 4.28
C GLN A 20 -17.86 -26.10 3.38
N SER A 21 -18.42 -24.93 3.67
CA SER A 21 -17.96 -23.66 3.11
C SER A 21 -16.50 -23.49 3.53
N GLU A 22 -15.56 -23.80 2.65
CA GLU A 22 -14.17 -23.42 2.86
C GLU A 22 -14.13 -21.90 3.01
N SER A 23 -13.61 -21.41 4.15
CA SER A 23 -13.41 -19.98 4.36
C SER A 23 -12.50 -19.47 3.25
N ARG A 24 -13.05 -18.67 2.33
CA ARG A 24 -12.26 -18.02 1.28
C ARG A 24 -11.11 -17.24 1.95
N PRO A 25 -9.88 -17.29 1.40
CA PRO A 25 -8.80 -16.44 1.87
C PRO A 25 -9.26 -14.98 1.80
N CYS A 26 -9.17 -14.26 2.91
CA CYS A 26 -9.56 -12.86 2.94
C CYS A 26 -8.44 -11.93 2.45
N ASP A 27 -7.20 -12.42 2.26
CA ASP A 27 -6.18 -11.72 1.47
C ASP A 27 -5.99 -12.45 0.14
N THR A 28 -6.16 -11.74 -0.97
CA THR A 28 -6.07 -12.31 -2.32
C THR A 28 -5.18 -11.47 -3.22
N PRO A 29 -4.53 -12.05 -4.24
CA PRO A 29 -3.79 -11.26 -5.23
C PRO A 29 -4.59 -10.10 -5.82
N GLU A 30 -5.86 -10.34 -6.17
CA GLU A 30 -6.68 -9.37 -6.90
C GLU A 30 -7.29 -8.27 -6.02
N LEU A 31 -7.82 -8.60 -4.84
CA LEU A 31 -8.55 -7.63 -4.00
C LEU A 31 -7.77 -7.19 -2.76
N GLY A 32 -6.64 -7.83 -2.45
CA GLY A 32 -5.93 -7.62 -1.20
C GLY A 32 -6.73 -8.10 0.01
N PHE A 33 -6.54 -7.44 1.14
CA PHE A 33 -7.09 -7.80 2.44
C PHE A 33 -8.53 -7.30 2.62
N GLN A 34 -9.45 -8.24 2.75
CA GLN A 34 -10.90 -8.08 2.84
C GLN A 34 -11.47 -8.61 4.18
N CYS A 35 -10.60 -8.87 5.16
CA CYS A 35 -11.00 -9.27 6.50
C CYS A 35 -11.37 -8.04 7.34
N GLY A 36 -12.58 -8.02 7.92
CA GLY A 36 -12.98 -6.98 8.86
C GLY A 36 -12.90 -5.55 8.30
N THR A 37 -13.35 -5.35 7.06
CA THR A 37 -13.14 -4.12 6.27
C THR A 37 -13.70 -2.85 6.92
N ALA A 38 -14.73 -2.96 7.76
CA ALA A 38 -15.25 -1.84 8.55
C ALA A 38 -14.20 -1.23 9.52
N ILE A 39 -13.12 -1.95 9.80
CA ILE A 39 -12.01 -1.54 10.66
C ILE A 39 -10.68 -1.56 9.90
N SER A 40 -10.36 -2.68 9.22
CA SER A 40 -9.02 -2.89 8.63
C SER A 40 -8.68 -1.95 7.46
N HIS A 41 -9.69 -1.38 6.81
CA HIS A 41 -9.51 -0.37 5.75
C HIS A 41 -9.35 1.05 6.30
N PHE A 42 -9.36 1.21 7.64
CA PHE A 42 -9.29 2.49 8.35
C PHE A 42 -8.10 2.52 9.33
N TRP A 43 -6.96 1.95 8.93
CA TRP A 43 -5.71 1.95 9.72
C TRP A 43 -4.63 2.84 9.09
N GLY A 44 -4.99 3.74 8.17
CA GLY A 44 -4.04 4.58 7.46
C GLY A 44 -2.95 3.77 6.76
N GLN A 45 -1.69 4.20 6.91
CA GLN A 45 -0.55 3.47 6.36
C GLN A 45 -0.35 2.06 6.98
N TYR A 46 -1.04 1.71 8.07
CA TYR A 46 -0.96 0.37 8.65
C TYR A 46 -2.04 -0.58 8.14
N SER A 47 -2.98 -0.10 7.31
CA SER A 47 -3.88 -0.98 6.58
C SER A 47 -3.07 -1.93 5.69
N PRO A 48 -3.32 -3.24 5.72
CA PRO A 48 -2.92 -4.13 4.63
C PRO A 48 -3.47 -3.61 3.31
N TYR A 49 -2.73 -3.74 2.20
CA TYR A 49 -3.25 -3.38 0.88
C TYR A 49 -4.63 -4.01 0.63
N PHE A 50 -5.53 -3.19 0.11
CA PHE A 50 -6.80 -3.57 -0.49
C PHE A 50 -6.96 -2.81 -1.80
N SER A 51 -7.67 -3.39 -2.77
CA SER A 51 -8.04 -2.67 -3.99
C SER A 51 -8.99 -1.53 -3.63
N VAL A 52 -8.63 -0.29 -3.96
CA VAL A 52 -9.39 0.90 -3.54
C VAL A 52 -10.40 1.30 -4.62
N PRO A 53 -11.53 1.95 -4.25
CA PRO A 53 -12.53 2.39 -5.21
C PRO A 53 -11.95 3.29 -6.32
N SER A 54 -12.40 3.06 -7.56
CA SER A 54 -12.04 3.85 -8.73
C SER A 54 -13.30 4.32 -9.45
N GLU A 55 -13.34 5.61 -9.81
CA GLU A 55 -14.43 6.16 -10.63
C GLU A 55 -14.30 5.77 -12.10
N LEU A 56 -13.06 5.54 -12.55
CA LEU A 56 -12.73 5.12 -13.92
C LEU A 56 -12.34 3.64 -13.94
N ASP A 57 -12.65 2.97 -15.04
CA ASP A 57 -12.28 1.55 -15.23
C ASP A 57 -10.76 1.38 -15.33
N ALA A 58 -10.23 0.53 -14.45
CA ALA A 58 -8.82 0.20 -14.36
C ALA A 58 -8.39 -0.91 -15.34
N SER A 59 -9.32 -1.49 -16.11
CA SER A 59 -8.99 -2.47 -17.15
C SER A 59 -8.08 -1.85 -18.23
N ILE A 60 -7.27 -2.69 -18.90
CA ILE A 60 -6.55 -2.25 -20.09
C ILE A 60 -7.60 -2.14 -21.21
N PRO A 61 -7.78 -0.98 -21.87
CA PRO A 61 -8.78 -0.84 -22.91
C PRO A 61 -8.54 -1.82 -24.07
N ASP A 62 -9.62 -2.35 -24.64
CA ASP A 62 -9.55 -3.37 -25.71
C ASP A 62 -8.84 -2.88 -26.99
N ASP A 63 -8.84 -1.55 -27.22
CA ASP A 63 -8.17 -0.86 -28.32
C ASP A 63 -6.71 -0.50 -28.02
N CYS A 64 -6.18 -0.87 -26.85
CA CYS A 64 -4.84 -0.50 -26.40
C CYS A 64 -3.92 -1.71 -26.15
N GLU A 65 -2.67 -1.59 -26.56
CA GLU A 65 -1.59 -2.53 -26.27
C GLU A 65 -0.61 -1.91 -25.27
N VAL A 66 -0.44 -2.51 -24.08
CA VAL A 66 0.56 -2.03 -23.09
C VAL A 66 1.97 -2.31 -23.61
N THR A 67 2.79 -1.27 -23.69
CA THR A 67 4.19 -1.31 -24.17
C THR A 67 5.21 -1.13 -23.04
N PHE A 68 4.78 -0.61 -21.89
CA PHE A 68 5.60 -0.37 -20.71
C PHE A 68 4.76 -0.49 -19.44
N ALA A 69 5.32 -1.07 -18.37
CA ALA A 69 4.79 -0.95 -17.03
C ALA A 69 5.90 -0.79 -15.98
N GLN A 70 5.75 0.21 -15.13
CA GLN A 70 6.56 0.40 -13.93
C GLN A 70 5.71 0.25 -12.68
N VAL A 71 6.17 -0.53 -11.71
CA VAL A 71 5.63 -0.53 -10.34
C VAL A 71 6.58 0.18 -9.38
N LEU A 72 6.06 1.11 -8.58
CA LEU A 72 6.68 1.55 -7.32
C LEU A 72 5.87 0.93 -6.18
N SER A 73 6.51 0.12 -5.34
CA SER A 73 5.82 -0.62 -4.28
C SER A 73 6.42 -0.33 -2.91
N ARG A 74 5.56 -0.25 -1.90
CA ARG A 74 5.97 -0.25 -0.50
C ARG A 74 6.31 -1.67 -0.06
N HIS A 75 7.14 -1.80 0.96
CA HIS A 75 7.27 -3.05 1.70
C HIS A 75 5.92 -3.58 2.23
N GLY A 76 5.84 -4.90 2.47
CA GLY A 76 4.67 -5.55 3.06
C GLY A 76 4.43 -5.20 4.53
N ALA A 77 3.37 -5.77 5.12
CA ALA A 77 3.11 -5.63 6.55
C ALA A 77 4.30 -6.09 7.40
N ARG A 78 4.59 -5.30 8.44
CA ARG A 78 5.76 -5.48 9.30
C ARG A 78 5.39 -5.37 10.76
N ALA A 79 6.31 -5.80 11.62
CA ALA A 79 6.27 -5.47 13.03
C ALA A 79 6.50 -3.95 13.24
N PRO A 80 6.19 -3.41 14.43
CA PRO A 80 6.54 -2.03 14.80
C PRO A 80 8.04 -1.75 14.62
N THR A 81 8.43 -0.50 14.41
CA THR A 81 9.87 -0.17 14.46
C THR A 81 10.40 -0.37 15.87
N LEU A 82 11.71 -0.61 16.05
CA LEU A 82 12.29 -0.83 17.37
C LEU A 82 11.88 0.23 18.41
N LYS A 83 11.93 1.51 18.03
CA LYS A 83 11.51 2.64 18.90
C LYS A 83 10.02 2.54 19.29
N ARG A 84 9.15 2.18 18.34
CA ARG A 84 7.70 2.02 18.60
C ARG A 84 7.42 0.78 19.42
N ALA A 85 8.10 -0.33 19.15
CA ALA A 85 7.99 -1.56 19.94
C ALA A 85 8.29 -1.30 21.42
N ALA A 86 9.40 -0.62 21.72
CA ALA A 86 9.73 -0.21 23.09
C ALA A 86 8.61 0.63 23.74
N SER A 87 8.08 1.63 23.01
CA SER A 87 6.98 2.46 23.55
C SER A 87 5.69 1.68 23.81
N TYR A 88 5.40 0.65 23.01
CA TYR A 88 4.23 -0.20 23.21
C TYR A 88 4.43 -1.16 24.39
N VAL A 89 5.64 -1.70 24.58
CA VAL A 89 5.99 -2.48 25.78
C VAL A 89 5.81 -1.62 27.04
N ASP A 90 6.36 -0.41 27.05
CA ASP A 90 6.22 0.52 28.19
C ASP A 90 4.75 0.87 28.48
N LEU A 91 3.92 1.01 27.45
CA LEU A 91 2.48 1.24 27.59
C LEU A 91 1.78 0.05 28.25
N ILE A 92 2.03 -1.17 27.76
CA ILE A 92 1.42 -2.39 28.30
C ILE A 92 1.88 -2.62 29.75
N ASP A 93 3.15 -2.38 30.05
CA ASP A 93 3.67 -2.46 31.42
C ASP A 93 2.99 -1.46 32.35
N ARG A 94 2.79 -0.21 31.91
CA ARG A 94 2.03 0.78 32.70
C ARG A 94 0.58 0.34 32.93
N ILE A 95 -0.06 -0.27 31.94
CA ILE A 95 -1.42 -0.82 32.12
C ILE A 95 -1.40 -1.95 33.15
N HIS A 96 -0.48 -2.91 33.05
CA HIS A 96 -0.36 -4.02 33.99
C HIS A 96 -0.13 -3.57 35.44
N HIS A 97 0.74 -2.57 35.65
CA HIS A 97 1.09 -2.08 36.98
C HIS A 97 0.09 -1.05 37.54
N GLY A 98 -0.53 -0.26 36.67
CA GLY A 98 -1.40 0.86 37.06
C GLY A 98 -2.88 0.50 37.15
N ALA A 99 -3.38 -0.40 36.30
CA ALA A 99 -4.80 -0.72 36.27
C ALA A 99 -5.24 -1.53 37.49
N ILE A 100 -6.14 -0.96 38.28
CA ILE A 100 -6.74 -1.58 39.48
C ILE A 100 -7.70 -2.71 39.08
N SER A 101 -8.42 -2.53 37.96
CA SER A 101 -9.34 -3.51 37.40
C SER A 101 -9.41 -3.36 35.89
N TYR A 102 -9.96 -4.38 35.22
CA TYR A 102 -10.13 -4.41 33.77
C TYR A 102 -11.63 -4.53 33.49
N GLY A 103 -12.20 -3.49 32.89
CA GLY A 103 -13.62 -3.42 32.56
C GLY A 103 -14.02 -4.31 31.38
N PRO A 104 -15.33 -4.39 31.07
CA PRO A 104 -15.86 -5.21 29.98
C PRO A 104 -15.18 -4.93 28.63
N GLY A 105 -14.63 -5.98 28.00
CA GLY A 105 -13.91 -5.92 26.72
C GLY A 105 -12.39 -5.73 26.85
N TYR A 106 -11.92 -5.22 27.99
CA TYR A 106 -10.51 -4.93 28.29
C TYR A 106 -9.83 -6.07 29.07
N GLU A 107 -10.55 -7.13 29.43
CA GLU A 107 -10.04 -8.19 30.32
C GLU A 107 -8.83 -8.92 29.74
N PHE A 108 -8.73 -9.00 28.42
CA PHE A 108 -7.59 -9.64 27.74
C PHE A 108 -6.27 -8.93 28.05
N LEU A 109 -6.30 -7.61 28.32
CA LEU A 109 -5.11 -6.83 28.66
C LEU A 109 -4.50 -7.26 30.01
N ARG A 110 -5.22 -7.99 30.87
CA ARG A 110 -4.66 -8.48 32.14
C ARG A 110 -3.53 -9.49 31.92
N THR A 111 -3.62 -10.25 30.84
CA THR A 111 -2.69 -11.35 30.52
C THR A 111 -2.09 -11.19 29.13
N TYR A 112 -2.24 -10.01 28.53
CA TYR A 112 -1.68 -9.75 27.23
C TYR A 112 -0.17 -9.66 27.36
N ASP A 113 0.55 -10.43 26.57
CA ASP A 113 2.01 -10.41 26.52
C ASP A 113 2.44 -9.85 25.17
N TYR A 114 3.25 -8.80 25.18
CA TYR A 114 3.73 -8.18 23.96
C TYR A 114 4.78 -9.10 23.33
N THR A 115 4.43 -9.74 22.21
CA THR A 115 5.30 -10.73 21.53
C THR A 115 5.63 -10.34 20.09
N LEU A 116 5.24 -9.13 19.68
CA LEU A 116 5.61 -8.61 18.36
C LEU A 116 7.12 -8.43 18.26
N GLY A 117 7.65 -8.75 17.07
CA GLY A 117 9.05 -8.43 16.74
C GLY A 117 9.27 -6.93 16.54
N ALA A 118 10.40 -6.58 15.95
CA ALA A 118 10.73 -5.23 15.54
C ALA A 118 11.21 -5.20 14.08
N ASP A 119 10.79 -4.17 13.34
CA ASP A 119 11.21 -3.77 11.99
C ASP A 119 10.94 -4.75 10.83
N GLU A 120 10.99 -6.05 11.10
CA GLU A 120 10.88 -7.13 10.11
C GLU A 120 9.49 -7.29 9.53
N LEU A 121 9.44 -7.82 8.30
CA LEU A 121 8.19 -8.25 7.68
C LEU A 121 7.52 -9.36 8.49
N THR A 122 6.21 -9.25 8.70
CA THR A 122 5.43 -10.37 9.20
C THR A 122 5.20 -11.39 8.08
N ARG A 123 4.74 -12.60 8.42
CA ARG A 123 4.32 -13.58 7.41
C ARG A 123 3.22 -13.02 6.51
N THR A 124 2.32 -12.19 7.08
CA THR A 124 1.31 -11.47 6.31
C THR A 124 1.96 -10.57 5.27
N GLY A 125 2.94 -9.76 5.66
CA GLY A 125 3.65 -8.88 4.72
C GLY A 125 4.39 -9.62 3.62
N GLN A 126 5.05 -10.72 3.94
CA GLN A 126 5.73 -11.56 2.95
C GLN A 126 4.74 -12.06 1.89
N GLN A 127 3.59 -12.61 2.32
CA GLN A 127 2.57 -13.10 1.39
C GLN A 127 1.90 -11.96 0.60
N GLN A 128 1.69 -10.79 1.19
CA GLN A 128 1.17 -9.63 0.45
C GLN A 128 2.07 -9.28 -0.74
N MET A 129 3.39 -9.38 -0.56
CA MET A 129 4.35 -9.12 -1.64
C MET A 129 4.35 -10.23 -2.69
N VAL A 130 4.23 -11.51 -2.29
CA VAL A 130 4.00 -12.63 -3.23
C VAL A 130 2.71 -12.38 -4.04
N ASN A 131 1.63 -12.00 -3.38
CA ASN A 131 0.34 -11.66 -4.00
C ASN A 131 0.48 -10.49 -4.99
N SER A 132 1.25 -9.46 -4.61
CA SER A 132 1.56 -8.31 -5.46
C SER A 132 2.33 -8.72 -6.74
N GLY A 133 3.32 -9.60 -6.62
CA GLY A 133 4.05 -10.16 -7.78
C GLY A 133 3.17 -10.97 -8.72
N ILE A 134 2.29 -11.82 -8.18
CA ILE A 134 1.30 -12.58 -8.95
C ILE A 134 0.37 -11.64 -9.72
N LYS A 135 -0.15 -10.60 -9.06
CA LYS A 135 -1.05 -9.63 -9.67
C LYS A 135 -0.35 -8.83 -10.77
N PHE A 136 0.88 -8.38 -10.54
CA PHE A 136 1.66 -7.67 -11.55
C PHE A 136 1.88 -8.53 -12.81
N TYR A 137 2.25 -9.81 -12.62
CA TYR A 137 2.37 -10.75 -13.75
C TYR A 137 1.06 -10.88 -14.52
N ARG A 138 -0.06 -11.10 -13.83
CA ARG A 138 -1.38 -11.30 -14.46
C ARG A 138 -1.82 -10.07 -15.24
N ARG A 139 -1.70 -8.88 -14.63
CA ARG A 139 -2.09 -7.61 -15.26
C ARG A 139 -1.30 -7.34 -16.53
N TYR A 140 0.02 -7.53 -16.49
CA TYR A 140 0.91 -7.24 -17.62
C TYR A 140 1.36 -8.50 -18.36
N ARG A 141 0.54 -9.55 -18.36
CA ARG A 141 0.89 -10.87 -18.90
C ARG A 141 1.44 -10.81 -20.32
N ALA A 142 0.90 -9.94 -21.17
CA ALA A 142 1.34 -9.77 -22.56
C ALA A 142 2.84 -9.42 -22.67
N LEU A 143 3.35 -8.58 -21.77
CA LEU A 143 4.76 -8.22 -21.64
C LEU A 143 5.53 -9.26 -20.80
N ALA A 144 4.98 -9.63 -19.64
CA ALA A 144 5.63 -10.46 -18.64
C ALA A 144 5.91 -11.89 -19.09
N ARG A 145 5.13 -12.43 -20.05
CA ARG A 145 5.40 -13.74 -20.64
C ARG A 145 6.71 -13.78 -21.45
N ASN A 146 7.24 -12.62 -21.85
CA ASN A 146 8.43 -12.49 -22.71
C ASN A 146 9.57 -11.68 -22.06
N SER A 147 9.36 -11.11 -20.88
CA SER A 147 10.36 -10.31 -20.17
C SER A 147 10.21 -10.43 -18.66
N ILE A 148 11.32 -10.32 -17.94
CA ILE A 148 11.32 -10.11 -16.49
C ILE A 148 11.46 -8.61 -16.18
N PRO A 149 10.95 -8.14 -15.02
CA PRO A 149 11.17 -6.76 -14.58
C PRO A 149 12.65 -6.52 -14.27
N PHE A 150 13.12 -5.31 -14.55
CA PHE A 150 14.33 -4.79 -13.90
C PHE A 150 13.96 -4.30 -12.50
N VAL A 151 14.71 -4.72 -11.49
CA VAL A 151 14.34 -4.55 -10.09
C VAL A 151 15.34 -3.66 -9.34
N ARG A 152 14.84 -2.66 -8.61
CA ARG A 152 15.63 -1.92 -7.60
C ARG A 152 14.91 -1.87 -6.27
N THR A 153 15.65 -1.69 -5.19
CA THR A 153 15.10 -1.65 -3.84
C THR A 153 15.90 -0.68 -2.99
N ALA A 154 15.21 0.06 -2.12
CA ALA A 154 15.88 0.78 -1.05
C ALA A 154 16.57 -0.21 -0.09
N GLY A 155 17.70 0.21 0.48
CA GLY A 155 18.70 -0.62 1.16
C GLY A 155 18.37 -0.96 2.60
N GLN A 156 17.11 -1.31 2.87
CA GLN A 156 16.66 -1.77 4.18
C GLN A 156 16.02 -3.15 4.10
N ASP A 157 16.33 -4.02 5.05
CA ASP A 157 16.00 -5.45 5.03
C ASP A 157 14.53 -5.73 4.69
N ARG A 158 13.58 -5.03 5.34
CA ARG A 158 12.14 -5.20 5.05
C ARG A 158 11.75 -4.85 3.61
N VAL A 159 12.45 -3.92 2.96
CA VAL A 159 12.20 -3.51 1.57
C VAL A 159 12.85 -4.50 0.61
N VAL A 160 14.09 -4.90 0.89
CA VAL A 160 14.80 -5.95 0.13
C VAL A 160 14.02 -7.26 0.15
N HIS A 161 13.63 -7.74 1.33
CA HIS A 161 12.81 -8.95 1.47
C HIS A 161 11.43 -8.79 0.78
N SER A 162 10.88 -7.58 0.71
CA SER A 162 9.64 -7.33 -0.03
C SER A 162 9.84 -7.51 -1.55
N ALA A 163 10.96 -7.03 -2.09
CA ALA A 163 11.33 -7.23 -3.49
C ALA A 163 11.56 -8.71 -3.82
N GLU A 164 12.21 -9.45 -2.92
CA GLU A 164 12.40 -10.90 -3.05
C GLU A 164 11.06 -11.66 -3.05
N ASN A 165 10.15 -11.34 -2.15
CA ASN A 165 8.83 -11.97 -2.09
C ASN A 165 7.98 -11.61 -3.32
N PHE A 166 8.05 -10.36 -3.79
CA PHE A 166 7.41 -9.96 -5.05
C PHE A 166 7.95 -10.75 -6.24
N THR A 167 9.27 -10.86 -6.38
CA THR A 167 9.88 -11.61 -7.50
C THR A 167 9.58 -13.09 -7.43
N GLN A 168 9.45 -13.69 -6.23
CA GLN A 168 8.93 -15.05 -6.05
C GLN A 168 7.50 -15.21 -6.57
N GLY A 169 6.59 -14.29 -6.22
CA GLY A 169 5.21 -14.31 -6.71
C GLY A 169 5.10 -14.14 -8.22
N PHE A 170 5.85 -13.18 -8.78
CA PHE A 170 5.96 -12.98 -10.22
C PHE A 170 6.50 -14.24 -10.91
N HIS A 171 7.58 -14.83 -10.39
CA HIS A 171 8.20 -16.03 -10.93
C HIS A 171 7.24 -17.23 -10.90
N SER A 172 6.49 -17.41 -9.81
CA SER A 172 5.48 -18.47 -9.72
C SER A 172 4.38 -18.31 -10.77
N ALA A 173 3.90 -17.09 -11.01
CA ALA A 173 2.88 -16.83 -12.01
C ALA A 173 3.42 -17.02 -13.44
N LEU A 174 4.68 -16.63 -13.68
CA LEU A 174 5.41 -16.88 -14.93
C LEU A 174 5.53 -18.37 -15.26
N LEU A 175 5.94 -19.19 -14.28
CA LEU A 175 6.08 -20.65 -14.47
C LEU A 175 4.73 -21.35 -14.71
N ALA A 176 3.67 -20.84 -14.09
CA ALA A 176 2.31 -21.36 -14.30
C ALA A 176 1.77 -21.04 -15.72
N ASP A 177 2.32 -20.03 -16.38
CA ASP A 177 1.91 -19.63 -17.73
C ASP A 177 2.63 -20.46 -18.81
N ARG A 178 1.90 -21.40 -19.41
CA ARG A 178 2.39 -22.23 -20.52
C ARG A 178 2.85 -21.43 -21.74
N GLY A 179 2.36 -20.20 -21.91
CA GLY A 179 2.74 -19.30 -23.01
C GLY A 179 3.98 -18.44 -22.74
N SER A 180 4.59 -18.55 -21.54
CA SER A 180 5.82 -17.84 -21.21
C SER A 180 7.02 -18.40 -21.98
N THR A 181 7.82 -17.51 -22.57
CA THR A 181 9.02 -17.82 -23.37
C THR A 181 10.32 -17.63 -22.59
N VAL A 182 10.28 -16.89 -21.48
CA VAL A 182 11.44 -16.65 -20.59
C VAL A 182 11.45 -17.63 -19.41
N ARG A 183 12.67 -18.01 -19.00
CA ARG A 183 12.93 -18.96 -17.90
C ARG A 183 14.06 -18.43 -17.00
N PRO A 184 13.81 -17.36 -16.22
CA PRO A 184 14.80 -16.84 -15.27
C PRO A 184 15.01 -17.83 -14.12
N THR A 185 16.08 -17.66 -13.36
CA THR A 185 16.33 -18.35 -12.10
C THR A 185 16.11 -17.40 -10.92
N LEU A 186 15.71 -17.92 -9.77
CA LEU A 186 15.71 -17.17 -8.51
C LEU A 186 17.09 -17.29 -7.81
N PRO A 187 17.51 -16.27 -7.03
CA PRO A 187 16.90 -14.95 -6.91
C PRO A 187 17.08 -14.12 -8.20
N TYR A 188 16.21 -13.14 -8.44
CA TYR A 188 16.40 -12.20 -9.55
C TYR A 188 17.52 -11.21 -9.21
N ASP A 189 18.23 -10.71 -10.24
CA ASP A 189 19.18 -9.62 -10.06
C ASP A 189 18.43 -8.34 -9.65
N MET A 190 18.94 -7.66 -8.62
CA MET A 190 18.37 -6.42 -8.07
C MET A 190 19.46 -5.39 -7.79
N VAL A 191 19.15 -4.11 -8.00
CA VAL A 191 19.99 -3.01 -7.51
C VAL A 191 19.51 -2.59 -6.14
N VAL A 192 20.33 -2.83 -5.11
CA VAL A 192 20.07 -2.35 -3.75
C VAL A 192 20.72 -0.97 -3.59
N ILE A 193 19.92 0.05 -3.37
CA ILE A 193 20.39 1.43 -3.21
C ILE A 193 20.51 1.74 -1.70
N PRO A 194 21.70 2.06 -1.17
CA PRO A 194 21.89 2.27 0.27
C PRO A 194 21.00 3.37 0.87
N GLU A 195 20.61 3.18 2.13
CA GLU A 195 19.94 4.20 2.98
C GLU A 195 20.92 4.81 4.00
N THR A 196 22.21 4.82 3.70
CA THR A 196 23.21 5.46 4.55
C THR A 196 23.12 6.97 4.42
N ALA A 197 23.26 7.70 5.52
CA ALA A 197 23.28 9.16 5.52
C ALA A 197 24.17 9.74 4.40
N GLY A 198 23.60 10.69 3.64
CA GLY A 198 24.27 11.32 2.50
C GLY A 198 24.28 10.50 1.20
N ALA A 199 23.66 9.32 1.16
CA ALA A 199 23.49 8.58 -0.08
C ALA A 199 22.39 9.17 -0.96
N ASN A 200 22.69 9.38 -2.24
CA ASN A 200 21.68 9.70 -3.24
C ASN A 200 20.82 8.47 -3.53
N ASN A 201 19.58 8.50 -3.06
CA ASN A 201 18.61 7.43 -3.20
C ASN A 201 17.23 8.00 -3.56
N THR A 202 16.72 7.67 -4.74
CA THR A 202 15.38 8.09 -5.17
C THR A 202 14.24 7.30 -4.52
N LEU A 203 14.57 6.23 -3.80
CA LEU A 203 13.65 5.33 -3.09
C LEU A 203 13.67 5.54 -1.57
N HIS A 204 14.47 6.48 -1.08
CA HIS A 204 14.57 6.85 0.33
C HIS A 204 15.08 8.30 0.49
N ASN A 205 14.25 9.18 1.05
CA ASN A 205 14.61 10.56 1.36
C ASN A 205 15.35 10.67 2.70
N ASP A 206 16.54 11.29 2.66
CA ASP A 206 17.33 11.67 3.84
C ASP A 206 18.32 12.82 3.52
N LEU A 207 18.20 13.42 2.33
CA LEU A 207 19.17 14.42 1.84
C LEU A 207 18.74 15.86 2.11
N CYS A 208 17.45 16.12 2.27
CA CYS A 208 16.92 17.47 2.31
C CYS A 208 16.89 18.01 3.76
N THR A 209 17.97 18.64 4.22
CA THR A 209 18.11 19.07 5.63
C THR A 209 16.94 19.91 6.15
N ALA A 210 16.44 20.87 5.36
CA ALA A 210 15.29 21.68 5.75
C ALA A 210 14.00 20.87 5.97
N PHE A 211 13.87 19.74 5.28
CA PHE A 211 12.75 18.80 5.38
C PHE A 211 12.91 17.82 6.54
N GLU A 212 14.11 17.24 6.72
CA GLU A 212 14.38 16.26 7.77
C GLU A 212 14.48 16.89 9.17
N GLU A 213 15.17 18.02 9.28
CA GLU A 213 15.54 18.62 10.57
C GLU A 213 15.15 20.09 10.70
N GLY A 214 14.77 20.73 9.59
CA GLY A 214 14.52 22.17 9.53
C GLY A 214 13.05 22.56 9.69
N PRO A 215 12.64 23.74 9.15
CA PRO A 215 11.31 24.31 9.39
C PRO A 215 10.16 23.49 8.80
N TYR A 216 10.45 22.49 7.97
CA TYR A 216 9.44 21.64 7.35
C TYR A 216 9.28 20.27 8.02
N SER A 217 10.10 19.94 9.04
CA SER A 217 10.13 18.62 9.69
C SER A 217 8.95 18.37 10.64
N THR A 218 8.41 19.41 11.28
CA THR A 218 7.34 19.25 12.30
C THR A 218 5.93 19.46 11.75
N ILE A 219 5.77 19.89 10.50
CA ILE A 219 4.47 20.29 9.92
C ILE A 219 3.44 19.15 9.99
N GLY A 220 3.89 17.91 9.79
CA GLY A 220 3.07 16.70 9.90
C GLY A 220 2.60 16.45 11.33
N ASP A 221 3.53 16.43 12.28
CA ASP A 221 3.27 16.20 13.70
C ASP A 221 2.34 17.29 14.28
N ASP A 222 2.62 18.57 14.00
CA ASP A 222 1.79 19.71 14.43
C ASP A 222 0.35 19.60 13.89
N ALA A 223 0.19 19.11 12.65
CA ALA A 223 -1.13 18.89 12.06
C ALA A 223 -1.87 17.70 12.69
N GLN A 224 -1.15 16.61 12.99
CA GLN A 224 -1.72 15.47 13.70
C GLN A 224 -2.15 15.85 15.12
N ASP A 225 -1.33 16.59 15.86
CA ASP A 225 -1.64 17.04 17.22
C ASP A 225 -2.90 17.92 17.25
N THR A 226 -3.02 18.82 16.27
CA THR A 226 -4.22 19.65 16.09
C THR A 226 -5.46 18.76 15.92
N TYR A 227 -5.42 17.78 15.02
CA TYR A 227 -6.55 16.90 14.76
C TYR A 227 -6.84 15.94 15.92
N LEU A 228 -5.81 15.38 16.54
CA LEU A 228 -5.91 14.47 17.68
C LEU A 228 -6.70 15.11 18.83
N SER A 229 -6.43 16.40 19.10
CA SER A 229 -7.12 17.16 20.14
C SER A 229 -8.63 17.26 19.97
N THR A 230 -9.16 16.98 18.77
CA THR A 230 -10.59 17.07 18.47
C THR A 230 -11.39 15.83 18.82
N PHE A 231 -10.76 14.65 18.88
CA PHE A 231 -11.49 13.37 19.01
C PHE A 231 -10.94 12.44 20.10
N ALA A 232 -9.67 12.56 20.50
CA ALA A 232 -9.06 11.59 21.41
C ALA A 232 -9.59 11.68 22.85
N GLY A 233 -9.82 12.89 23.37
CA GLY A 233 -10.20 13.10 24.78
C GLY A 233 -11.37 12.23 25.28
N PRO A 234 -12.52 12.18 24.60
CA PRO A 234 -13.63 11.30 24.97
C PRO A 234 -13.28 9.79 24.92
N ILE A 235 -12.43 9.38 23.98
CA ILE A 235 -11.97 7.99 23.84
C ILE A 235 -11.05 7.64 25.02
N THR A 236 -10.06 8.48 25.30
CA THR A 236 -9.12 8.33 26.42
C THR A 236 -9.85 8.27 27.76
N ALA A 237 -10.86 9.11 27.95
CA ALA A 237 -11.71 9.06 29.15
C ALA A 237 -12.44 7.71 29.29
N ARG A 238 -12.99 7.17 28.20
CA ARG A 238 -13.64 5.84 28.19
C ARG A 238 -12.63 4.72 28.47
N VAL A 239 -11.45 4.76 27.87
CA VAL A 239 -10.40 3.76 28.07
C VAL A 239 -9.96 3.77 29.55
N ASN A 240 -9.68 4.94 30.12
CA ASN A 240 -9.31 5.07 31.53
C ASN A 240 -10.44 4.66 32.49
N ALA A 241 -11.72 4.86 32.13
CA ALA A 241 -12.84 4.37 32.92
C ALA A 241 -12.91 2.84 32.98
N ASN A 242 -12.41 2.14 31.95
CA ASN A 242 -12.31 0.68 31.91
C ASN A 242 -10.97 0.15 32.44
N LEU A 243 -9.96 1.01 32.59
CA LEU A 243 -8.66 0.70 33.16
C LEU A 243 -8.34 1.67 34.32
N PRO A 244 -9.18 1.73 35.38
CA PRO A 244 -9.00 2.70 36.45
C PRO A 244 -7.61 2.54 37.09
N GLY A 245 -6.86 3.65 37.18
CA GLY A 245 -5.48 3.68 37.68
C GLY A 245 -4.40 3.65 36.60
N ALA A 246 -4.72 3.30 35.34
CA ALA A 246 -3.75 3.28 34.25
C ALA A 246 -3.30 4.70 33.81
N ASN A 247 -4.13 5.72 34.02
CA ASN A 247 -3.84 7.14 33.73
C ASN A 247 -3.26 7.38 32.32
N LEU A 248 -3.90 6.80 31.31
CA LEU A 248 -3.49 6.90 29.92
C LEU A 248 -3.73 8.30 29.35
N THR A 249 -2.82 8.75 28.50
CA THR A 249 -2.89 10.00 27.73
C THR A 249 -3.58 9.80 26.37
N ASP A 250 -3.87 10.88 25.64
CA ASP A 250 -4.39 10.79 24.27
C ASP A 250 -3.40 10.09 23.32
N ALA A 251 -2.10 10.29 23.52
CA ALA A 251 -1.07 9.58 22.78
C ALA A 251 -1.05 8.07 23.11
N ASP A 252 -1.29 7.70 24.38
CA ASP A 252 -1.42 6.30 24.79
C ASP A 252 -2.65 5.64 24.15
N THR A 253 -3.76 6.38 24.01
CA THR A 253 -4.96 5.92 23.30
C THR A 253 -4.63 5.62 21.83
N VAL A 254 -3.89 6.50 21.14
CA VAL A 254 -3.42 6.23 19.76
C VAL A 254 -2.49 5.02 19.71
N ALA A 255 -1.59 4.86 20.66
CA ALA A 255 -0.71 3.70 20.74
C ALA A 255 -1.49 2.38 20.97
N LEU A 256 -2.58 2.40 21.74
CA LEU A 256 -3.51 1.26 21.84
C LEU A 256 -4.24 0.99 20.51
N MET A 257 -4.59 2.04 19.75
CA MET A 257 -5.14 1.89 18.41
C MET A 257 -4.10 1.28 17.45
N ASP A 258 -2.83 1.69 17.50
CA ASP A 258 -1.75 1.14 16.67
C ASP A 258 -1.56 -0.38 16.89
N LEU A 259 -1.76 -0.87 18.11
CA LEU A 259 -1.62 -2.30 18.41
C LEU A 259 -2.64 -3.17 17.66
N CYS A 260 -3.81 -2.64 17.27
CA CYS A 260 -4.80 -3.38 16.48
C CYS A 260 -4.25 -3.85 15.11
N PRO A 261 -3.76 -2.98 14.21
CA PRO A 261 -3.18 -3.42 12.95
C PRO A 261 -1.95 -4.31 13.17
N PHE A 262 -1.02 -3.93 14.05
CA PHE A 262 0.23 -4.68 14.24
C PHE A 262 0.01 -6.10 14.75
N GLU A 263 -0.85 -6.29 15.76
CA GLU A 263 -1.24 -7.62 16.24
C GLU A 263 -1.98 -8.42 15.16
N THR A 264 -2.88 -7.76 14.42
CA THR A 264 -3.65 -8.45 13.37
C THR A 264 -2.72 -9.03 12.29
N VAL A 265 -1.75 -8.24 11.79
CA VAL A 265 -0.87 -8.68 10.71
C VAL A 265 0.28 -9.57 11.19
N ALA A 266 0.60 -9.58 12.48
CA ALA A 266 1.59 -10.49 13.07
C ALA A 266 1.00 -11.85 13.44
N SER A 267 -0.31 -11.93 13.67
CA SER A 267 -0.97 -13.16 14.10
C SER A 267 -0.74 -14.31 13.11
N SER A 268 -0.18 -15.41 13.62
CA SER A 268 -0.03 -16.68 12.91
C SER A 268 -1.37 -17.30 12.50
N SER A 269 -2.46 -16.83 13.10
CA SER A 269 -3.82 -17.27 12.79
C SER A 269 -4.24 -16.98 11.35
N TYR A 270 -3.55 -16.13 10.58
CA TYR A 270 -3.86 -15.94 9.15
C TYR A 270 -3.29 -17.03 8.22
N TYR A 271 -2.31 -17.82 8.68
CA TYR A 271 -1.54 -18.77 7.86
C TYR A 271 -1.66 -20.23 8.27
N SER A 272 -2.34 -20.54 9.38
CA SER A 272 -2.59 -21.93 9.75
C SER A 272 -3.68 -22.54 8.85
N SER A 273 -3.25 -23.44 7.96
CA SER A 273 -4.09 -24.37 7.21
C SER A 273 -4.65 -25.50 8.08
N SER A 274 -4.28 -25.57 9.38
CA SER A 274 -4.86 -26.52 10.32
C SER A 274 -5.97 -25.84 11.11
N SER A 275 -7.17 -25.81 10.55
CA SER A 275 -8.36 -25.49 11.34
C SER A 275 -8.64 -26.64 12.31
N SER A 276 -8.11 -26.57 13.54
CA SER A 276 -8.75 -27.26 14.65
C SER A 276 -10.06 -26.54 14.95
N SER A 277 -11.13 -27.31 15.02
CA SER A 277 -12.51 -26.84 15.26
C SER A 277 -12.72 -26.18 16.64
N SER A 278 -11.70 -26.13 17.49
CA SER A 278 -11.74 -25.57 18.85
C SER A 278 -11.73 -24.03 18.88
N ASP A 279 -11.24 -23.36 17.84
CA ASP A 279 -10.97 -21.91 17.89
C ASP A 279 -12.15 -21.06 17.39
N ARG A 280 -13.35 -21.66 17.29
CA ARG A 280 -14.59 -21.01 16.80
C ARG A 280 -15.30 -20.13 17.83
N ALA A 281 -14.73 -19.91 19.01
CA ALA A 281 -15.39 -19.20 20.09
C ALA A 281 -15.03 -17.71 20.13
N THR A 282 -15.36 -16.94 19.08
CA THR A 282 -15.73 -15.50 19.12
C THR A 282 -16.14 -14.99 17.71
N ALA A 283 -16.87 -15.79 16.95
CA ALA A 283 -17.50 -15.33 15.71
C ALA A 283 -18.84 -14.64 16.01
N ASP A 284 -18.82 -13.58 16.83
CA ASP A 284 -19.96 -12.65 16.91
C ASP A 284 -19.52 -11.30 17.48
N ALA A 285 -19.06 -10.42 16.57
CA ALA A 285 -19.10 -8.97 16.68
C ALA A 285 -18.54 -8.37 15.37
N GLY A 286 -19.40 -8.10 14.39
CA GLY A 286 -19.16 -7.09 13.35
C GLY A 286 -18.31 -7.42 12.11
N GLY A 287 -17.91 -8.68 11.87
CA GLY A 287 -17.09 -9.03 10.70
C GLY A 287 -17.72 -10.12 9.84
N GLY A 288 -18.25 -9.76 8.67
CA GLY A 288 -18.60 -10.75 7.64
C GLY A 288 -17.40 -11.63 7.27
N ASN A 289 -17.66 -12.93 7.07
CA ASN A 289 -16.79 -13.95 6.45
C ASN A 289 -15.26 -13.69 6.52
N GLY A 290 -14.66 -13.75 7.70
CA GLY A 290 -13.20 -13.62 7.86
C GLY A 290 -12.69 -13.97 9.26
N ARG A 291 -11.40 -14.33 9.36
CA ARG A 291 -10.71 -14.63 10.64
C ARG A 291 -10.70 -13.38 11.55
N PRO A 292 -10.75 -13.54 12.89
CA PRO A 292 -10.92 -12.41 13.81
C PRO A 292 -9.72 -11.46 13.80
N LEU A 293 -9.99 -10.16 13.80
CA LEU A 293 -8.99 -9.11 14.02
C LEU A 293 -8.46 -9.18 15.47
N SER A 294 -7.36 -8.47 15.73
CA SER A 294 -6.80 -8.33 17.08
C SER A 294 -7.85 -7.89 18.13
N PRO A 295 -7.80 -8.39 19.37
CA PRO A 295 -8.66 -7.92 20.46
C PRO A 295 -8.52 -6.43 20.77
N PHE A 296 -7.42 -5.77 20.40
CA PHE A 296 -7.30 -4.32 20.49
C PHE A 296 -8.30 -3.60 19.57
N CYS A 297 -8.67 -4.21 18.45
CA CYS A 297 -9.55 -3.59 17.46
C CYS A 297 -10.94 -3.29 18.00
N ARG A 298 -11.46 -4.15 18.89
CA ARG A 298 -12.79 -4.01 19.49
C ARG A 298 -12.86 -3.04 20.67
N LEU A 299 -11.73 -2.46 21.09
CA LEU A 299 -11.70 -1.40 22.12
C LEU A 299 -12.26 -0.06 21.58
N PHE A 300 -12.34 0.05 20.25
CA PHE A 300 -12.69 1.26 19.53
C PHE A 300 -13.84 1.00 18.56
N SER A 301 -14.72 1.99 18.37
CA SER A 301 -15.84 1.90 17.44
C SER A 301 -15.41 2.16 15.99
N GLU A 302 -16.24 1.80 15.01
CA GLU A 302 -15.97 2.10 13.60
C GLU A 302 -15.79 3.60 13.33
N SER A 303 -16.54 4.47 14.03
CA SER A 303 -16.37 5.93 13.88
C SER A 303 -15.02 6.42 14.42
N GLU A 304 -14.49 5.76 15.45
CA GLU A 304 -13.17 6.07 16.00
C GLU A 304 -12.06 5.57 15.09
N TRP A 305 -12.24 4.40 14.45
CA TRP A 305 -11.34 3.94 13.40
C TRP A 305 -11.30 4.90 12.20
N ARG A 306 -12.45 5.44 11.79
CA ARG A 306 -12.48 6.48 10.75
C ARG A 306 -11.76 7.77 11.16
N ALA A 307 -11.84 8.15 12.44
CA ALA A 307 -11.07 9.28 12.97
C ALA A 307 -9.56 8.96 12.98
N TYR A 308 -9.17 7.75 13.39
CA TYR A 308 -7.78 7.29 13.35
C TYR A 308 -7.22 7.25 11.92
N ASP A 309 -7.95 6.74 10.94
CA ASP A 309 -7.55 6.76 9.53
C ASP A 309 -7.32 8.19 9.01
N TYR A 310 -8.18 9.12 9.43
CA TYR A 310 -8.01 10.53 9.08
C TYR A 310 -6.81 11.16 9.79
N LEU A 311 -6.55 10.83 11.06
CA LEU A 311 -5.33 11.23 11.77
C LEU A 311 -4.07 10.78 11.02
N GLN A 312 -4.04 9.54 10.54
CA GLN A 312 -2.95 9.03 9.71
C GLN A 312 -2.84 9.77 8.37
N SER A 313 -3.97 10.06 7.74
CA SER A 313 -4.05 10.80 6.47
C SER A 313 -3.53 12.24 6.61
N VAL A 314 -3.90 12.94 7.70
CA VAL A 314 -3.37 14.27 8.03
C VAL A 314 -1.86 14.21 8.19
N GLY A 315 -1.33 13.24 8.94
CA GLY A 315 0.11 13.07 9.14
C GLY A 315 0.88 12.84 7.84
N LYS A 316 0.37 11.96 6.95
CA LYS A 316 1.01 11.72 5.65
C LYS A 316 0.91 12.91 4.72
N TRP A 317 -0.24 13.60 4.69
CA TRP A 317 -0.45 14.75 3.82
C TRP A 317 0.47 15.92 4.16
N TYR A 318 0.57 16.24 5.45
CA TYR A 318 1.35 17.38 5.95
C TYR A 318 2.80 17.06 6.28
N GLY A 319 3.14 15.79 6.48
CA GLY A 319 4.52 15.33 6.65
C GLY A 319 5.23 15.19 5.31
N TYR A 320 4.67 14.41 4.38
CA TYR A 320 5.40 13.94 3.18
C TYR A 320 4.67 14.24 1.87
N GLY A 321 3.38 14.56 1.94
CA GLY A 321 2.54 14.86 0.78
C GLY A 321 2.46 16.35 0.42
N PRO A 322 1.49 16.73 -0.41
CA PRO A 322 1.31 18.11 -0.88
C PRO A 322 1.04 19.16 0.21
N GLY A 323 0.67 18.75 1.42
CA GLY A 323 0.51 19.65 2.57
C GLY A 323 1.83 20.18 3.12
N ASN A 324 2.95 19.50 2.85
CA ASN A 324 4.29 19.97 3.16
C ASN A 324 4.88 20.73 1.96
N PRO A 325 5.41 21.96 2.13
CA PRO A 325 6.03 22.71 1.05
C PRO A 325 7.17 21.98 0.32
N LEU A 326 7.86 21.04 0.99
CA LEU A 326 8.94 20.22 0.45
C LEU A 326 8.59 18.73 0.34
N GLY A 327 7.36 18.31 0.67
CA GLY A 327 6.93 16.91 0.54
C GLY A 327 7.05 16.40 -0.90
N PRO A 328 6.37 17.03 -1.89
CA PRO A 328 6.51 16.67 -3.29
C PRO A 328 7.94 16.76 -3.82
N THR A 329 8.75 17.67 -3.29
CA THR A 329 10.16 17.82 -3.68
C THR A 329 10.97 16.54 -3.44
N GLN A 330 10.63 15.75 -2.41
CA GLN A 330 11.33 14.50 -2.11
C GLN A 330 11.14 13.42 -3.20
N GLY A 331 10.02 13.47 -3.94
CA GLY A 331 9.72 12.52 -5.01
C GLY A 331 10.32 12.87 -6.38
N VAL A 332 10.97 14.02 -6.51
CA VAL A 332 11.39 14.57 -7.81
C VAL A 332 12.40 13.68 -8.53
N GLY A 333 13.42 13.17 -7.81
CA GLY A 333 14.43 12.30 -8.40
C GLY A 333 13.82 11.04 -9.03
N PHE A 334 12.90 10.39 -8.33
CA PHE A 334 12.19 9.22 -8.85
C PHE A 334 11.31 9.55 -10.07
N VAL A 335 10.61 10.70 -10.05
CA VAL A 335 9.81 11.12 -11.21
C VAL A 335 10.70 11.40 -12.42
N ASN A 336 11.87 12.01 -12.23
CA ASN A 336 12.83 12.23 -13.32
C ASN A 336 13.40 10.90 -13.87
N GLU A 337 13.62 9.89 -13.04
CA GLU A 337 13.95 8.53 -13.47
C GLU A 337 12.81 7.87 -14.26
N LEU A 338 11.56 7.99 -13.79
CA LEU A 338 10.38 7.48 -14.50
C LEU A 338 10.25 8.12 -15.89
N LEU A 339 10.43 9.44 -15.99
CA LEU A 339 10.39 10.17 -17.26
C LEU A 339 11.47 9.68 -18.23
N ALA A 340 12.68 9.44 -17.73
CA ALA A 340 13.78 8.87 -18.50
C ALA A 340 13.41 7.50 -19.08
N ARG A 341 12.80 6.62 -18.28
CA ARG A 341 12.35 5.29 -18.70
C ARG A 341 11.23 5.33 -19.73
N LEU A 342 10.23 6.20 -19.53
CA LEU A 342 9.09 6.37 -20.45
C LEU A 342 9.51 6.89 -21.83
N ALA A 343 10.43 7.86 -21.85
CA ALA A 343 10.92 8.52 -23.06
C ALA A 343 12.13 7.83 -23.70
N GLY A 344 12.79 6.91 -23.00
CA GLY A 344 14.01 6.25 -23.49
C GLY A 344 15.21 7.20 -23.60
N VAL A 345 15.33 8.16 -22.68
CA VAL A 345 16.41 9.17 -22.67
C VAL A 345 17.18 9.13 -21.34
N PRO A 346 18.45 9.58 -21.29
CA PRO A 346 19.20 9.66 -20.03
C PRO A 346 18.50 10.51 -18.97
N VAL A 347 18.68 10.14 -17.70
CA VAL A 347 18.14 10.87 -16.55
C VAL A 347 18.69 12.30 -16.51
N ARG A 348 17.80 13.26 -16.24
CA ARG A 348 18.14 14.68 -16.03
C ARG A 348 17.55 15.12 -14.70
N ASP A 349 18.40 15.21 -13.69
CA ASP A 349 17.99 15.55 -12.34
C ASP A 349 19.13 16.21 -11.55
N GLY A 350 18.77 17.12 -10.67
CA GLY A 350 19.67 17.82 -9.75
C GLY A 350 19.32 17.60 -8.28
N THR A 351 18.55 16.55 -7.96
CA THR A 351 17.98 16.29 -6.63
C THR A 351 18.59 15.05 -5.98
N SER A 352 17.82 13.96 -5.84
CA SER A 352 18.18 12.73 -5.11
C SER A 352 18.73 11.60 -5.99
N THR A 353 18.88 11.81 -7.31
CA THR A 353 19.44 10.80 -8.22
C THR A 353 20.93 10.54 -7.99
N ASN A 354 21.35 9.29 -8.22
CA ASN A 354 22.76 8.93 -8.24
C ASN A 354 23.25 8.82 -9.68
N ARG A 355 24.00 9.83 -10.15
CA ARG A 355 24.48 9.90 -11.53
C ARG A 355 25.36 8.71 -11.96
N THR A 356 26.04 8.06 -11.02
CA THR A 356 26.83 6.86 -11.33
C THR A 356 25.93 5.66 -11.60
N LEU A 357 24.88 5.46 -10.79
CA LEU A 357 23.91 4.39 -11.01
C LEU A 357 23.07 4.64 -12.26
N ASP A 358 22.61 5.88 -12.46
CA ASP A 358 21.71 6.25 -13.55
C ASP A 358 22.42 6.37 -14.91
N GLY A 359 23.75 6.51 -14.89
CA GLY A 359 24.59 6.56 -16.09
C GLY A 359 25.04 5.19 -16.60
N ASP A 360 24.80 4.10 -15.87
CA ASP A 360 25.23 2.75 -16.23
C ASP A 360 24.01 1.86 -16.61
N PRO A 361 23.93 1.34 -17.84
CA PRO A 361 22.82 0.47 -18.27
C PRO A 361 22.64 -0.81 -17.44
N ARG A 362 23.62 -1.21 -16.63
CA ARG A 362 23.51 -2.35 -15.71
C ARG A 362 22.68 -2.01 -14.48
N THR A 363 22.70 -0.76 -14.04
CA THR A 363 22.01 -0.28 -12.83
C THR A 363 20.83 0.65 -13.14
N PHE A 364 20.74 1.16 -14.36
CA PHE A 364 19.59 1.90 -14.87
C PHE A 364 19.40 1.66 -16.38
N PRO A 365 18.92 0.47 -16.78
CA PRO A 365 18.64 0.18 -18.18
C PRO A 365 17.45 1.02 -18.68
N LEU A 366 17.58 1.58 -19.88
CA LEU A 366 16.47 2.16 -20.63
C LEU A 366 15.93 1.15 -21.65
N GLY A 367 14.66 1.31 -22.06
CA GLY A 367 14.05 0.50 -23.12
C GLY A 367 13.59 -0.91 -22.70
N ARG A 368 13.62 -1.24 -21.40
CA ARG A 368 12.93 -2.45 -20.90
C ARG A 368 11.40 -2.23 -20.86
N PRO A 369 10.60 -3.30 -21.01
CA PRO A 369 9.14 -3.18 -20.92
C PRO A 369 8.61 -3.19 -19.48
N LEU A 370 9.38 -3.71 -18.51
CA LEU A 370 8.95 -3.90 -17.12
C LEU A 370 10.00 -3.41 -16.13
N TYR A 371 9.57 -2.62 -15.14
CA TYR A 371 10.39 -2.13 -14.02
C TYR A 371 9.64 -2.33 -12.70
N ALA A 372 10.37 -2.67 -11.63
CA ALA A 372 9.84 -2.76 -10.29
C ALA A 372 10.79 -2.13 -9.28
N ASP A 373 10.34 -1.07 -8.61
CA ASP A 373 11.10 -0.38 -7.57
C ASP A 373 10.40 -0.54 -6.22
N PHE A 374 11.16 -0.78 -5.14
CA PHE A 374 10.65 -0.98 -3.78
C PHE A 374 11.16 0.09 -2.82
N SER A 375 10.25 0.69 -2.04
CA SER A 375 10.49 1.90 -1.25
C SER A 375 9.61 1.91 0.04
N HIS A 376 9.45 3.08 0.66
CA HIS A 376 8.65 3.31 1.87
C HIS A 376 7.41 4.17 1.58
N ASP A 377 6.49 4.22 2.54
CA ASP A 377 5.28 5.06 2.47
C ASP A 377 5.59 6.55 2.34
N ASN A 378 6.56 7.04 3.11
CA ASN A 378 6.93 8.45 3.11
C ASN A 378 7.42 8.90 1.73
N ASP A 379 8.34 8.13 1.15
CA ASP A 379 8.86 8.34 -0.20
C ASP A 379 7.78 8.29 -1.26
N MET A 380 6.90 7.28 -1.20
CA MET A 380 5.78 7.16 -2.12
C MET A 380 4.83 8.35 -2.04
N MET A 381 4.61 8.93 -0.86
CA MET A 381 3.83 10.18 -0.73
C MET A 381 4.50 11.36 -1.44
N GLY A 382 5.83 11.49 -1.32
CA GLY A 382 6.59 12.49 -2.07
C GLY A 382 6.47 12.27 -3.58
N VAL A 383 6.57 11.02 -4.05
CA VAL A 383 6.38 10.66 -5.47
C VAL A 383 4.97 10.98 -5.96
N LEU A 384 3.92 10.63 -5.20
CA LEU A 384 2.54 10.97 -5.54
C LEU A 384 2.31 12.48 -5.61
N GLY A 385 2.94 13.24 -4.72
CA GLY A 385 2.97 14.69 -4.78
C GLY A 385 3.66 15.22 -6.03
N ALA A 386 4.85 14.70 -6.36
CA ALA A 386 5.62 15.10 -7.54
C ALA A 386 4.92 14.76 -8.87
N LEU A 387 4.14 13.67 -8.90
CA LEU A 387 3.28 13.28 -10.04
C LEU A 387 2.03 14.14 -10.18
N GLY A 388 1.70 15.00 -9.21
CA GLY A 388 0.45 15.76 -9.19
C GLY A 388 -0.79 14.88 -9.01
N ALA A 389 -0.65 13.70 -8.38
CA ALA A 389 -1.72 12.71 -8.28
C ALA A 389 -2.95 13.24 -7.49
N TYR A 390 -2.74 14.20 -6.61
CA TYR A 390 -3.77 14.84 -5.79
C TYR A 390 -3.92 16.34 -6.09
N ASP A 391 -3.56 16.78 -7.30
CA ASP A 391 -3.72 18.17 -7.70
C ASP A 391 -5.19 18.63 -7.60
N GLY A 392 -5.39 19.80 -6.99
CA GLY A 392 -6.71 20.36 -6.74
C GLY A 392 -7.50 19.70 -5.62
N VAL A 393 -6.91 18.76 -4.86
CA VAL A 393 -7.40 18.44 -3.51
C VAL A 393 -7.01 19.61 -2.60
N PRO A 394 -7.96 20.22 -1.87
CA PRO A 394 -7.62 21.30 -0.94
C PRO A 394 -6.76 20.78 0.22
N PRO A 395 -6.03 21.65 0.93
CA PRO A 395 -5.39 21.26 2.18
C PRO A 395 -6.38 20.55 3.11
N LEU A 396 -5.97 19.41 3.70
CA LEU A 396 -6.82 18.65 4.61
C LEU A 396 -7.22 19.50 5.83
N ASP A 397 -8.47 19.37 6.26
CA ASP A 397 -8.93 20.07 7.46
C ASP A 397 -8.28 19.45 8.70
N LYS A 398 -7.59 20.25 9.50
CA LYS A 398 -6.89 19.78 10.70
C LYS A 398 -7.81 19.62 11.91
N THR A 399 -9.10 19.90 11.78
CA THR A 399 -10.09 19.93 12.87
C THR A 399 -11.36 19.14 12.59
N ALA A 400 -11.65 18.85 11.32
CA ALA A 400 -12.84 18.10 10.92
C ALA A 400 -12.48 16.95 9.96
N ARG A 401 -12.99 15.75 10.27
CA ARG A 401 -12.83 14.57 9.41
C ARG A 401 -13.51 14.79 8.06
N ARG A 402 -12.87 14.36 6.99
CA ARG A 402 -13.44 14.25 5.63
C ARG A 402 -13.31 12.83 5.12
N ASP A 403 -14.27 12.37 4.31
CA ASP A 403 -14.18 11.07 3.67
C ASP A 403 -13.28 11.13 2.42
N PRO A 404 -12.61 10.03 2.02
CA PRO A 404 -11.66 10.03 0.90
C PRO A 404 -12.28 10.49 -0.42
N GLU A 405 -13.57 10.21 -0.63
CA GLU A 405 -14.34 10.64 -1.79
C GLU A 405 -14.44 12.18 -1.90
N GLU A 406 -14.49 12.88 -0.76
CA GLU A 406 -14.46 14.36 -0.73
C GLU A 406 -13.06 14.92 -0.99
N LEU A 407 -12.02 14.09 -0.85
CA LEU A 407 -10.60 14.45 -0.97
C LEU A 407 -9.97 13.90 -2.25
N GLY A 408 -10.75 13.74 -3.31
CA GLY A 408 -10.25 13.26 -4.60
C GLY A 408 -9.66 11.84 -4.55
N GLY A 409 -10.14 11.02 -3.61
CA GLY A 409 -9.66 9.67 -3.33
C GLY A 409 -8.40 9.62 -2.46
N TYR A 410 -8.12 10.67 -1.67
CA TYR A 410 -6.99 10.67 -0.75
C TYR A 410 -7.37 10.16 0.64
N ALA A 411 -6.66 9.12 1.07
CA ALA A 411 -6.46 8.70 2.45
C ALA A 411 -5.12 7.98 2.55
N ALA A 412 -4.49 7.95 3.72
CA ALA A 412 -3.25 7.18 3.91
C ALA A 412 -3.45 5.69 3.61
N SER A 413 -4.61 5.13 3.99
CA SER A 413 -5.02 3.75 3.69
C SER A 413 -5.27 3.49 2.20
N TRP A 414 -5.59 4.52 1.42
CA TRP A 414 -5.80 4.40 -0.03
C TRP A 414 -4.53 4.68 -0.83
N ALA A 415 -3.63 5.52 -0.32
CA ALA A 415 -2.41 5.95 -1.00
C ALA A 415 -1.23 5.01 -0.71
N VAL A 416 -0.95 4.76 0.57
CA VAL A 416 0.28 4.11 1.03
C VAL A 416 0.04 3.04 2.13
N PRO A 417 -0.94 2.13 1.99
CA PRO A 417 -1.07 0.98 2.88
C PRO A 417 0.19 0.08 2.87
N PHE A 418 0.28 -0.89 3.75
CA PHE A 418 1.27 -1.96 3.61
C PHE A 418 1.11 -2.67 2.26
N ALA A 419 2.22 -2.98 1.58
CA ALA A 419 2.23 -3.51 0.21
C ALA A 419 1.50 -2.63 -0.83
N ALA A 420 1.45 -1.31 -0.59
CA ALA A 420 0.97 -0.35 -1.57
C ALA A 420 1.72 -0.49 -2.90
N ARG A 421 1.04 -0.14 -4.00
CA ARG A 421 1.66 -0.06 -5.32
C ARG A 421 1.08 1.07 -6.16
N ILE A 422 1.98 1.71 -6.88
CA ILE A 422 1.70 2.66 -7.95
C ILE A 422 2.10 2.00 -9.25
N TYR A 423 1.19 1.90 -10.20
CA TYR A 423 1.50 1.49 -11.57
C TYR A 423 1.53 2.70 -12.48
N VAL A 424 2.58 2.78 -13.31
CA VAL A 424 2.63 3.70 -14.45
C VAL A 424 2.71 2.86 -15.71
N GLU A 425 1.69 3.00 -16.56
CA GLU A 425 1.51 2.23 -17.78
C GLU A 425 1.76 3.13 -18.97
N LYS A 426 2.50 2.66 -19.98
CA LYS A 426 2.46 3.24 -21.33
C LYS A 426 1.80 2.25 -22.26
N MET A 427 0.90 2.73 -23.09
CA MET A 427 0.16 1.91 -24.04
C MET A 427 0.04 2.60 -25.39
N ARG A 428 -0.17 1.80 -26.41
CA ARG A 428 -0.39 2.24 -27.78
C ARG A 428 -1.84 1.92 -28.14
N CYS A 429 -2.65 2.94 -28.44
CA CYS A 429 -4.07 2.75 -28.70
C CYS A 429 -4.43 3.09 -30.16
N SER A 430 -5.23 2.23 -30.80
CA SER A 430 -5.78 2.50 -32.13
C SER A 430 -6.98 3.44 -31.98
N GLY A 431 -6.84 4.71 -32.37
CA GLY A 431 -7.95 5.69 -32.33
C GLY A 431 -7.73 6.91 -31.43
N GLY A 432 -6.49 7.37 -31.24
CA GLY A 432 -6.13 8.66 -30.60
C GLY A 432 -6.59 9.88 -31.42
N GLY A 433 -7.87 9.94 -31.75
CA GLY A 433 -8.53 11.04 -32.44
C GLY A 433 -9.32 11.86 -31.43
N GLY A 434 -8.68 12.85 -30.83
CA GLY A 434 -9.43 13.98 -30.28
C GLY A 434 -10.42 14.48 -31.33
N GLY A 435 -11.70 14.57 -30.96
CA GLY A 435 -12.80 14.83 -31.88
C GLY A 435 -12.53 16.01 -32.82
N GLY A 436 -12.54 15.73 -34.13
CA GLY A 436 -12.36 16.77 -35.14
C GLY A 436 -12.16 16.25 -36.56
N GLY A 437 -13.27 15.96 -37.25
CA GLY A 437 -13.33 16.00 -38.71
C GLY A 437 -12.84 14.75 -39.45
N GLY A 438 -13.80 13.91 -39.86
CA GLY A 438 -13.56 12.86 -40.86
C GLY A 438 -13.02 13.46 -42.16
N GLY A 439 -11.75 13.15 -42.46
CA GLY A 439 -11.13 13.35 -43.75
C GLY A 439 -10.40 12.07 -44.12
N GLU A 440 -10.88 11.39 -45.17
CA GLU A 440 -10.29 10.15 -45.70
C GLU A 440 -8.83 10.41 -46.12
N GLY A 441 -7.88 9.66 -45.53
CA GLY A 441 -6.50 9.60 -46.04
C GLY A 441 -5.34 9.71 -45.04
N TRP A 442 -5.59 9.89 -43.74
CA TRP A 442 -4.51 9.93 -42.75
C TRP A 442 -4.38 8.58 -42.04
N GLN A 443 -3.22 7.95 -42.17
CA GLN A 443 -2.82 6.78 -41.39
C GLN A 443 -2.88 7.17 -39.91
N GLU A 444 -3.80 6.59 -39.13
CA GLU A 444 -3.90 6.80 -37.68
C GLU A 444 -2.52 6.56 -37.08
N LYS A 445 -1.90 7.64 -36.60
CA LYS A 445 -0.65 7.53 -35.86
C LYS A 445 -1.03 7.00 -34.50
N ASP A 446 -0.69 5.75 -34.26
CA ASP A 446 -0.69 5.14 -32.93
C ASP A 446 -0.09 6.12 -31.91
N GLU A 447 -0.93 6.65 -31.00
CA GLU A 447 -0.50 7.59 -29.98
C GLU A 447 -0.08 6.83 -28.72
N GLU A 448 1.07 7.18 -28.15
CA GLU A 448 1.50 6.61 -26.87
C GLU A 448 0.76 7.32 -25.74
N MET A 449 -0.02 6.56 -24.99
CA MET A 449 -0.82 7.02 -23.86
C MET A 449 -0.18 6.54 -22.55
N VAL A 450 -0.22 7.37 -21.52
CA VAL A 450 0.25 7.08 -20.17
C VAL A 450 -0.91 7.11 -19.20
N ARG A 451 -0.96 6.12 -18.31
CA ARG A 451 -1.95 6.03 -17.23
C ARG A 451 -1.26 5.72 -15.90
N VAL A 452 -1.75 6.31 -14.82
CA VAL A 452 -1.27 6.07 -13.45
C VAL A 452 -2.38 5.41 -12.64
N LEU A 453 -2.05 4.32 -11.93
CA LEU A 453 -2.94 3.67 -10.98
C LEU A 453 -2.30 3.66 -9.60
N VAL A 454 -3.08 3.95 -8.56
CA VAL A 454 -2.66 3.87 -7.16
C VAL A 454 -3.57 2.86 -6.46
N ASN A 455 -2.99 1.71 -6.07
CA ASN A 455 -3.74 0.61 -5.45
C ASN A 455 -5.01 0.22 -6.24
N ASP A 456 -4.84 0.14 -7.58
CA ASP A 456 -5.84 -0.12 -8.62
C ASP A 456 -6.81 1.03 -8.96
N ARG A 457 -6.77 2.14 -8.23
CA ARG A 457 -7.53 3.33 -8.62
C ARG A 457 -6.84 4.08 -9.73
N VAL A 458 -7.56 4.35 -10.81
CA VAL A 458 -7.08 5.19 -11.91
C VAL A 458 -6.99 6.64 -11.45
N MET A 459 -5.81 7.24 -11.60
CA MET A 459 -5.57 8.64 -11.25
C MET A 459 -5.68 9.51 -12.52
N ALA A 460 -6.80 10.22 -12.66
CA ALA A 460 -6.99 11.18 -13.73
C ALA A 460 -6.15 12.45 -13.47
N LEU A 461 -4.91 12.47 -13.96
CA LEU A 461 -3.96 13.56 -13.71
C LEU A 461 -4.43 14.86 -14.38
N LYS A 462 -4.68 15.89 -13.55
CA LYS A 462 -5.12 17.21 -14.03
C LYS A 462 -4.05 17.92 -14.84
N GLY A 463 -2.79 17.81 -14.43
CA GLY A 463 -1.67 18.54 -15.04
C GLY A 463 -1.49 18.27 -16.53
N CYS A 464 -1.81 17.07 -17.00
CA CYS A 464 -1.75 16.72 -18.43
C CYS A 464 -3.12 16.74 -19.11
N GLY A 465 -4.21 17.04 -18.39
CA GLY A 465 -5.58 17.04 -18.89
C GLY A 465 -6.00 15.66 -19.38
N ALA A 466 -5.95 14.67 -18.47
CA ALA A 466 -6.33 13.29 -18.75
C ALA A 466 -7.71 13.15 -19.40
N ASP A 467 -7.84 12.18 -20.31
CA ASP A 467 -9.11 11.84 -20.97
C ASP A 467 -10.09 11.13 -20.04
N GLU A 468 -11.26 10.74 -20.57
CA GLU A 468 -12.30 10.01 -19.83
C GLU A 468 -11.87 8.61 -19.33
N ARG A 469 -10.74 8.09 -19.82
CA ARG A 469 -10.12 6.83 -19.37
C ARG A 469 -8.96 7.08 -18.39
N GLY A 470 -8.74 8.34 -18.00
CA GLY A 470 -7.68 8.76 -17.08
C GLY A 470 -6.30 8.74 -17.72
N MET A 471 -6.21 8.82 -19.05
CA MET A 471 -4.97 8.71 -19.80
C MET A 471 -4.53 10.06 -20.38
N CYS A 472 -3.23 10.25 -20.47
CA CYS A 472 -2.62 11.40 -21.15
C CYS A 472 -1.73 10.92 -22.28
N THR A 473 -1.61 11.68 -23.36
CA THR A 473 -0.56 11.43 -24.35
C THR A 473 0.81 11.51 -23.66
N LEU A 474 1.79 10.72 -24.11
CA LEU A 474 3.12 10.67 -23.49
C LEU A 474 3.75 12.07 -23.43
N GLU A 475 3.61 12.84 -24.51
CA GLU A 475 4.11 14.22 -24.59
C GLU A 475 3.48 15.10 -23.49
N ARG A 476 2.15 15.12 -23.39
CA ARG A 476 1.44 15.92 -22.37
C ARG A 476 1.75 15.46 -20.96
N PHE A 477 1.94 14.15 -20.75
CA PHE A 477 2.37 13.60 -19.46
C PHE A 477 3.77 14.08 -19.08
N ILE A 478 4.75 14.05 -19.99
CA ILE A 478 6.11 14.53 -19.73
C ILE A 478 6.11 16.05 -19.49
N GLU A 479 5.34 16.79 -20.28
CA GLU A 479 5.24 18.25 -20.16
C GLU A 479 4.66 18.68 -18.81
N SER A 480 3.61 17.98 -18.34
CA SER A 480 2.95 18.30 -17.07
C SER A 480 3.84 18.07 -15.85
N MET A 481 4.88 17.23 -15.95
CA MET A 481 5.90 17.03 -14.90
C MET A 481 6.91 18.19 -14.83
N ALA A 482 6.49 19.43 -15.14
CA ALA A 482 7.33 20.63 -15.08
C ALA A 482 7.94 20.88 -13.70
N PHE A 483 7.20 20.58 -12.62
CA PHE A 483 7.71 20.67 -11.25
C PHE A 483 8.92 19.75 -11.04
N ALA A 484 8.82 18.46 -11.38
CA ALA A 484 9.92 17.51 -11.24
C ALA A 484 11.10 17.82 -12.19
N ARG A 485 10.82 18.13 -13.47
CA ARG A 485 11.86 18.52 -14.44
C ARG A 485 12.59 19.81 -14.04
N GLY A 486 11.95 20.66 -13.24
CA GLY A 486 12.52 21.87 -12.65
C GLY A 486 13.25 21.65 -11.32
N ASN A 487 13.51 20.40 -10.91
CA ASN A 487 14.08 20.03 -9.60
C ASN A 487 13.20 20.42 -8.40
N GLY A 488 11.89 20.60 -8.60
CA GLY A 488 10.95 20.98 -7.56
C GLY A 488 11.37 22.26 -6.82
N LYS A 489 11.40 22.18 -5.49
CA LYS A 489 11.95 23.22 -4.60
C LYS A 489 13.21 22.74 -3.89
N TRP A 490 14.04 21.96 -4.57
CA TRP A 490 15.24 21.35 -3.97
C TRP A 490 16.26 22.38 -3.49
N ASP A 491 16.25 23.58 -4.07
CA ASP A 491 17.04 24.73 -3.62
C ASP A 491 16.76 25.13 -2.17
N LEU A 492 15.52 24.94 -1.69
CA LEU A 492 15.14 25.25 -0.30
C LEU A 492 15.64 24.20 0.71
N CYS A 493 16.17 23.05 0.28
CA CYS A 493 16.66 22.02 1.18
C CYS A 493 17.88 22.47 2.01
N PHE A 494 18.64 23.43 1.50
CA PHE A 494 19.95 23.85 2.04
C PHE A 494 20.11 25.37 2.16
N ALA A 495 19.00 26.12 2.02
CA ALA A 495 18.98 27.59 1.95
C ALA A 495 19.09 28.28 3.31
#